data_AF-A0A381A2C2-F1
#
_entry.id   AF-A0A381A2C2-F1
#
_cell.length_a   1.000
_cell.length_b   1.000
_cell.length_c   1.000
_cell.angle_alpha   90.00
_cell.angle_beta   90.00
_cell.angle_gamma   90.00
#
_symmetry.space_group_name_H-M   'P 1'
#
loop_
_entity.id
_entity.type
_entity.pdbx_description
1 polymer ?
#
loop_
_entity_poly.entity_id
_entity_poly.type
_entity_poly.pdbx_seq_one_letter_code
_entity_poly.pdbx_strand_id
1 'polypeptide(L)'
;MAGFRCTAPQRLDASDWRALFEPLRASRPALRLLAWTAGLTPAQSAALAGVGFDGVFGSIPWWSPDATWLDAESQRLREIAPLLAAPLASAGGAPLAPASAAAHAALRALWVAALWGDGLLVGSELQRMMPAVARALRWRRQAAPRGRPVLLCGRDGWATLIIRPGPPGTSHMLALDPQAAHEPRVDWSAGAALLPAGVPRHLADPVEHCALYRVAAERPVRATAGALLPGPPSACDRDARVVFEHVAPSVAHGSLAAKALAHVPVEVGVDLISDGHEQLAGELQWRAVDQAGWHGVPLAPGDNDRWHARFAPRRVGLHEFRVCAWRDTWLTFCRELRLKHEADQDIALDLAEDAAHLRTALARRQARGDARPSKRPCPC
;
A
#
# COMPACT_ATOMS: atom_id res chain seq x y z
N MET A 1 12.70 -32.88 25.96
CA MET A 1 11.68 -32.73 24.90
C MET A 1 10.68 -31.66 25.33
N ALA A 2 10.38 -30.65 24.51
CA ALA A 2 9.57 -29.48 24.91
C ALA A 2 8.06 -29.59 24.60
N GLY A 3 7.67 -30.58 23.78
CA GLY A 3 6.28 -30.74 23.34
C GLY A 3 6.10 -31.84 22.31
N PHE A 4 4.86 -32.10 21.92
CA PHE A 4 4.45 -32.99 20.85
C PHE A 4 3.67 -32.24 19.77
N ARG A 5 3.81 -32.68 18.52
CA ARG A 5 2.96 -32.29 17.40
C ARG A 5 2.18 -33.51 16.93
N CYS A 6 0.87 -33.51 17.16
CA CYS A 6 -0.05 -34.54 16.69
C CYS A 6 -0.31 -34.32 15.19
N THR A 7 0.13 -35.26 14.35
CA THR A 7 0.03 -35.14 12.87
C THR A 7 -1.35 -35.50 12.31
N ALA A 8 -2.13 -36.27 13.06
CA ALA A 8 -3.49 -36.69 12.68
C ALA A 8 -4.46 -36.53 13.87
N PRO A 9 -4.71 -35.29 14.33
CA PRO A 9 -5.53 -35.03 15.52
C PRO A 9 -6.98 -35.50 15.37
N GLN A 10 -7.50 -35.61 14.15
CA GLN A 10 -8.85 -36.06 13.84
C GLN A 10 -9.11 -37.56 14.07
N ARG A 11 -8.08 -38.35 14.43
CA ARG A 11 -8.21 -39.79 14.65
C ARG A 11 -8.74 -40.16 16.05
N LEU A 12 -8.73 -39.22 16.98
CA LEU A 12 -9.29 -39.39 18.31
C LEU A 12 -10.38 -38.33 18.52
N ASP A 13 -11.36 -38.67 19.35
CA ASP A 13 -12.39 -37.72 19.75
C ASP A 13 -11.89 -36.77 20.85
N ALA A 14 -12.73 -35.79 21.19
CA ALA A 14 -12.37 -34.79 22.18
C ALA A 14 -12.19 -35.35 23.60
N SER A 15 -12.91 -36.40 23.98
CA SER A 15 -12.78 -37.06 25.28
C SER A 15 -11.46 -37.79 25.41
N ASP A 16 -11.09 -38.56 24.39
CA ASP A 16 -9.84 -39.32 24.35
C ASP A 16 -8.63 -38.37 24.40
N TRP A 17 -8.67 -37.27 23.65
CA TRP A 17 -7.61 -36.27 23.74
C TRP A 17 -7.48 -35.66 25.14
N ARG A 18 -8.61 -35.32 25.79
CA ARG A 18 -8.57 -34.76 27.15
C ARG A 18 -8.01 -35.77 28.15
N ALA A 19 -8.42 -37.03 28.06
CA ALA A 19 -7.91 -38.12 28.89
C ALA A 19 -6.40 -38.33 28.72
N LEU A 20 -5.87 -38.12 27.50
CA LEU A 20 -4.42 -38.14 27.25
C LEU A 20 -3.71 -36.89 27.78
N PHE A 21 -4.32 -35.72 27.64
CA PHE A 21 -3.68 -34.44 27.95
C PHE A 21 -3.62 -34.15 29.44
N GLU A 22 -4.64 -34.54 30.20
CA GLU A 22 -4.73 -34.30 31.64
C GLU A 22 -3.50 -34.83 32.43
N PRO A 23 -3.13 -36.12 32.35
CA PRO A 23 -1.95 -36.63 33.06
C PRO A 23 -0.63 -36.06 32.52
N LEU A 24 -0.55 -35.76 31.23
CA LEU A 24 0.63 -35.15 30.62
C LEU A 24 0.86 -33.72 31.14
N ARG A 25 -0.22 -32.94 31.26
CA ARG A 25 -0.17 -31.58 31.79
C ARG A 25 0.09 -31.58 33.30
N ALA A 26 -0.48 -32.51 34.05
CA ALA A 26 -0.22 -32.66 35.49
C ALA A 26 1.26 -32.96 35.77
N SER A 27 1.89 -33.83 34.98
CA SER A 27 3.30 -34.19 35.14
C SER A 27 4.27 -33.17 34.53
N ARG A 28 3.87 -32.47 33.46
CA ARG A 28 4.73 -31.50 32.73
C ARG A 28 3.93 -30.27 32.29
N PRO A 29 3.71 -29.28 33.18
CA PRO A 29 2.89 -28.10 32.87
C PRO A 29 3.40 -27.24 31.71
N ALA A 30 4.71 -27.27 31.43
CA ALA A 30 5.35 -26.54 30.33
C ALA A 30 5.30 -27.27 28.97
N LEU A 31 4.75 -28.48 28.91
CA LEU A 31 4.67 -29.28 27.68
C LEU A 31 3.74 -28.61 26.67
N ARG A 32 4.20 -28.41 25.44
CA ARG A 32 3.37 -27.92 24.33
C ARG A 32 2.74 -29.08 23.55
N LEU A 33 1.43 -29.02 23.32
CA LEU A 33 0.66 -30.00 22.57
C LEU A 33 0.05 -29.31 21.36
N LEU A 34 0.58 -29.61 20.18
CA LEU A 34 0.22 -28.92 18.93
C LEU A 34 -0.56 -29.86 18.00
N ALA A 35 -1.58 -29.36 17.32
CA ALA A 35 -2.38 -30.11 16.37
C ALA A 35 -2.08 -29.70 14.92
N TRP A 36 -1.58 -30.62 14.11
CA TRP A 36 -1.50 -30.42 12.66
C TRP A 36 -2.91 -30.47 12.06
N THR A 37 -3.48 -29.30 11.80
CA THR A 37 -4.85 -29.14 11.29
C THR A 37 -4.92 -28.83 9.80
N ALA A 38 -3.78 -28.67 9.14
CA ALA A 38 -3.75 -28.35 7.72
C ALA A 38 -4.32 -29.51 6.90
N GLY A 39 -5.24 -29.19 5.99
CA GLY A 39 -5.96 -30.17 5.18
C GLY A 39 -7.15 -30.87 5.87
N LEU A 40 -7.47 -30.53 7.11
CA LEU A 40 -8.70 -31.03 7.76
C LEU A 40 -9.96 -30.36 7.18
N THR A 41 -11.07 -31.09 7.18
CA THR A 41 -12.38 -30.51 6.85
C THR A 41 -12.85 -29.57 7.97
N PRO A 42 -13.76 -28.62 7.69
CA PRO A 42 -14.30 -27.73 8.72
C PRO A 42 -14.91 -28.48 9.92
N ALA A 43 -15.60 -29.61 9.67
CA ALA A 43 -16.17 -30.44 10.72
C ALA A 43 -15.10 -31.11 11.60
N GLN A 44 -14.02 -31.62 10.98
CA GLN A 44 -12.90 -32.21 11.70
C GLN A 44 -12.17 -31.18 12.55
N SER A 45 -11.95 -29.96 12.04
CA SER A 45 -11.36 -28.89 12.83
C SER A 45 -12.26 -28.48 14.00
N ALA A 46 -13.56 -28.32 13.76
CA ALA A 46 -14.51 -27.94 14.81
C ALA A 46 -14.56 -28.96 15.96
N ALA A 47 -14.41 -30.25 15.67
CA ALA A 47 -14.35 -31.31 16.68
C ALA A 47 -13.16 -31.19 17.65
N LEU A 48 -12.13 -30.42 17.31
CA LEU A 48 -10.95 -30.19 18.17
C LEU A 48 -11.12 -28.99 19.10
N ALA A 49 -12.18 -28.19 18.95
CA ALA A 49 -12.43 -27.03 19.80
C ALA A 49 -12.60 -27.46 21.28
N GLY A 50 -11.96 -26.74 22.20
CA GLY A 50 -12.02 -27.04 23.63
C GLY A 50 -11.34 -28.36 24.04
N VAL A 51 -10.54 -28.98 23.18
CA VAL A 51 -9.69 -30.13 23.55
C VAL A 51 -8.48 -29.69 24.39
N GLY A 52 -7.98 -28.48 24.16
CA GLY A 52 -6.83 -27.92 24.87
C GLY A 52 -5.50 -28.09 24.14
N PHE A 53 -5.47 -27.99 22.80
CA PHE A 53 -4.23 -27.80 22.05
C PHE A 53 -3.65 -26.40 22.30
N ASP A 54 -2.32 -26.29 22.38
CA ASP A 54 -1.63 -25.01 22.57
C ASP A 54 -1.36 -24.26 21.25
N GLY A 55 -1.62 -24.90 20.11
CA GLY A 55 -1.50 -24.30 18.79
C GLY A 55 -1.93 -25.24 17.67
N VAL A 56 -2.39 -24.65 16.58
CA VAL A 56 -2.91 -25.35 15.38
C VAL A 56 -2.20 -24.87 14.12
N PHE A 57 -2.21 -25.64 13.04
CA PHE A 57 -1.50 -25.30 11.79
C PHE A 57 -2.45 -25.00 10.64
N GLY A 58 -2.25 -23.86 9.97
CA GLY A 58 -3.02 -23.48 8.78
C GLY A 58 -2.47 -24.06 7.49
N SER A 59 -3.24 -23.91 6.41
CA SER A 59 -2.92 -24.49 5.09
C SER A 59 -2.15 -23.54 4.16
N ILE A 60 -1.39 -22.59 4.72
CA ILE A 60 -0.56 -21.62 3.96
C ILE A 60 0.29 -22.25 2.85
N PRO A 61 0.91 -23.44 3.01
CA PRO A 61 1.71 -24.05 1.94
C PRO A 61 0.95 -24.32 0.64
N TRP A 62 -0.38 -24.43 0.72
CA TRP A 62 -1.26 -24.68 -0.43
C TRP A 62 -2.07 -23.45 -0.84
N TRP A 63 -1.81 -22.29 -0.21
CA TRP A 63 -2.49 -21.05 -0.52
C TRP A 63 -1.79 -20.29 -1.65
N SER A 64 -2.60 -19.73 -2.55
CA SER A 64 -2.19 -18.84 -3.63
C SER A 64 -2.82 -17.45 -3.44
N PRO A 65 -2.19 -16.36 -3.91
CA PRO A 65 -2.67 -15.02 -3.59
C PRO A 65 -4.04 -14.66 -4.18
N ASP A 66 -4.52 -15.37 -5.20
CA ASP A 66 -5.86 -15.25 -5.78
C ASP A 66 -6.95 -15.94 -4.95
N ALA A 67 -6.57 -16.79 -3.98
CA ALA A 67 -7.52 -17.56 -3.19
C ALA A 67 -8.06 -16.80 -1.96
N THR A 68 -9.37 -16.83 -1.77
CA THR A 68 -10.09 -16.10 -0.70
C THR A 68 -10.25 -16.89 0.60
N TRP A 69 -9.98 -18.19 0.59
CA TRP A 69 -10.35 -19.09 1.70
C TRP A 69 -9.46 -18.99 2.94
N LEU A 70 -8.28 -18.38 2.85
CA LEU A 70 -7.28 -18.36 3.93
C LEU A 70 -7.79 -17.65 5.19
N ASP A 71 -8.52 -16.55 5.03
CA ASP A 71 -9.09 -15.82 6.18
C ASP A 71 -10.15 -16.64 6.91
N ALA A 72 -11.06 -17.26 6.16
CA ALA A 72 -12.10 -18.11 6.71
C ALA A 72 -11.54 -19.36 7.41
N GLU A 73 -10.53 -20.02 6.83
CA GLU A 73 -9.82 -21.12 7.50
C GLU A 73 -9.17 -20.66 8.80
N SER A 74 -8.44 -19.55 8.74
CA SER A 74 -7.67 -19.05 9.89
C SER A 74 -8.57 -18.60 11.03
N GLN A 75 -9.77 -18.08 10.73
CA GLN A 75 -10.77 -17.77 11.75
C GLN A 75 -11.22 -19.04 12.49
N ARG A 76 -11.65 -20.08 11.75
CA ARG A 76 -12.06 -21.36 12.37
C ARG A 76 -10.96 -21.98 13.21
N LEU A 77 -9.72 -21.96 12.71
CA LEU A 77 -8.59 -22.54 13.45
C LEU A 77 -8.26 -21.75 14.72
N ARG A 78 -8.36 -20.42 14.71
CA ARG A 78 -8.13 -19.59 15.89
C ARG A 78 -9.17 -19.75 17.00
N GLU A 79 -10.34 -20.31 16.70
CA GLU A 79 -11.32 -20.71 17.71
C GLU A 79 -10.85 -21.93 18.53
N ILE A 80 -9.91 -22.73 17.99
CA ILE A 80 -9.35 -23.90 18.65
C ILE A 80 -8.14 -23.50 19.51
N ALA A 81 -7.15 -22.85 18.90
CA ALA A 81 -5.89 -22.43 19.53
C ALA A 81 -5.16 -21.38 18.66
N PRO A 82 -4.08 -20.72 19.15
CA PRO A 82 -3.27 -19.83 18.32
C PRO A 82 -2.77 -20.50 17.01
N LEU A 83 -2.80 -19.76 15.90
CA LEU A 83 -2.46 -20.29 14.58
C LEU A 83 -0.95 -20.27 14.37
N LEU A 84 -0.30 -21.43 14.37
CA LEU A 84 1.09 -21.60 13.97
C LEU A 84 1.17 -21.74 12.45
N ALA A 85 1.86 -20.81 11.80
CA ALA A 85 2.07 -20.90 10.37
C ALA A 85 3.28 -21.79 10.06
N ALA A 86 3.13 -22.68 9.08
CA ALA A 86 4.24 -23.39 8.46
C ALA A 86 4.30 -22.98 6.99
N PRO A 87 5.48 -22.57 6.45
CA PRO A 87 5.60 -22.19 5.06
C PRO A 87 5.63 -23.39 4.10
N LEU A 88 5.84 -24.59 4.63
CA LEU A 88 5.88 -25.85 3.89
C LEU A 88 5.02 -26.90 4.58
N ALA A 89 4.47 -27.80 3.76
CA ALA A 89 3.56 -28.86 4.18
C ALA A 89 4.22 -29.97 5.01
N SER A 90 5.49 -30.27 4.75
CA SER A 90 6.26 -31.29 5.46
C SER A 90 7.38 -30.65 6.27
N ALA A 91 7.74 -31.31 7.37
CA ALA A 91 8.97 -31.06 8.12
C ALA A 91 9.71 -32.42 8.16
N GLY A 92 10.67 -32.63 7.28
CA GLY A 92 11.37 -33.89 7.03
C GLY A 92 11.74 -34.19 5.56
N GLY A 93 11.51 -33.28 4.61
CA GLY A 93 11.91 -33.44 3.20
C GLY A 93 13.38 -33.10 2.92
N ALA A 94 13.86 -33.51 1.73
CA ALA A 94 15.18 -33.11 1.25
C ALA A 94 15.27 -31.57 1.15
N PRO A 95 16.43 -30.96 1.48
CA PRO A 95 16.56 -29.51 1.39
C PRO A 95 16.36 -29.01 -0.04
N LEU A 96 15.58 -27.93 -0.18
CA LEU A 96 15.27 -27.35 -1.49
C LEU A 96 16.54 -26.81 -2.15
N ALA A 97 16.64 -26.97 -3.47
CA ALA A 97 17.70 -26.38 -4.26
C ALA A 97 17.51 -24.84 -4.30
N PRO A 98 18.55 -24.05 -3.97
CA PRO A 98 18.51 -22.60 -4.12
C PRO A 98 18.12 -22.21 -5.56
N ALA A 99 17.42 -21.09 -5.72
CA ALA A 99 16.92 -20.56 -7.00
C ALA A 99 15.90 -21.43 -7.77
N SER A 100 15.48 -22.59 -7.25
CA SER A 100 14.37 -23.36 -7.85
C SER A 100 13.03 -22.63 -7.72
N ALA A 101 12.07 -22.92 -8.60
CA ALA A 101 10.71 -22.41 -8.48
C ALA A 101 10.07 -22.80 -7.12
N ALA A 102 10.35 -24.01 -6.64
CA ALA A 102 9.91 -24.47 -5.32
C ALA A 102 10.54 -23.65 -4.17
N ALA A 103 11.82 -23.27 -4.28
CA ALA A 103 12.46 -22.38 -3.31
C ALA A 103 11.84 -20.99 -3.32
N HIS A 104 11.56 -20.41 -4.49
CA HIS A 104 10.87 -19.12 -4.60
C HIS A 104 9.47 -19.17 -3.98
N ALA A 105 8.69 -20.20 -4.28
CA ALA A 105 7.37 -20.41 -3.68
C ALA A 105 7.46 -20.58 -2.15
N ALA A 106 8.45 -21.32 -1.65
CA ALA A 106 8.66 -21.52 -0.22
C ALA A 106 9.08 -20.22 0.50
N LEU A 107 9.90 -19.37 -0.13
CA LEU A 107 10.27 -18.06 0.40
C LEU A 107 9.07 -17.10 0.43
N ARG A 108 8.21 -17.13 -0.59
CA ARG A 108 6.94 -16.39 -0.56
C ARG A 108 6.05 -16.86 0.58
N ALA A 109 5.84 -18.18 0.69
CA ALA A 109 5.06 -18.78 1.78
C ALA A 109 5.65 -18.47 3.16
N LEU A 110 6.98 -18.35 3.29
CA LEU A 110 7.66 -17.92 4.51
C LEU A 110 7.29 -16.50 4.94
N TRP A 111 7.23 -15.55 4.02
CA TRP A 111 6.84 -14.18 4.35
C TRP A 111 5.35 -14.05 4.64
N VAL A 112 4.51 -14.79 3.91
CA VAL A 112 3.09 -14.94 4.24
C VAL A 112 2.94 -15.51 5.65
N ALA A 113 3.61 -16.62 5.96
CA ALA A 113 3.59 -17.26 7.28
C ALA A 113 4.11 -16.33 8.39
N ALA A 114 5.18 -15.58 8.12
CA ALA A 114 5.79 -14.65 9.05
C ALA A 114 4.85 -13.48 9.41
N LEU A 115 4.04 -13.00 8.46
CA LEU A 115 3.06 -11.95 8.69
C LEU A 115 1.72 -12.53 9.20
N TRP A 116 1.27 -13.68 8.73
CA TRP A 116 -0.08 -14.22 8.95
C TRP A 116 -0.25 -15.01 10.26
N GLY A 117 0.68 -15.92 10.57
CA GLY A 117 0.57 -16.82 11.72
C GLY A 117 0.84 -16.12 13.05
N ASP A 118 0.29 -16.61 14.16
CA ASP A 118 0.57 -16.18 15.53
C ASP A 118 1.91 -16.76 16.04
N GLY A 119 2.30 -17.91 15.51
CA GLY A 119 3.66 -18.45 15.56
C GLY A 119 4.16 -18.89 14.18
N LEU A 120 5.41 -19.33 14.12
CA LEU A 120 6.04 -19.84 12.90
C LEU A 120 6.78 -21.16 13.21
N LEU A 121 6.53 -22.19 12.40
CA LEU A 121 7.31 -23.43 12.38
C LEU A 121 8.09 -23.49 11.06
N VAL A 122 9.41 -23.54 11.15
CA VAL A 122 10.31 -23.66 9.99
C VAL A 122 10.95 -25.05 10.04
N GLY A 123 10.72 -25.85 9.01
CA GLY A 123 11.32 -27.17 8.86
C GLY A 123 12.76 -27.12 8.32
N SER A 124 13.45 -28.27 8.38
CA SER A 124 14.82 -28.45 7.89
C SER A 124 14.96 -28.31 6.37
N GLU A 125 13.86 -28.39 5.62
CA GLU A 125 13.81 -28.20 4.16
C GLU A 125 14.37 -26.82 3.75
N LEU A 126 14.20 -25.83 4.62
CA LEU A 126 14.69 -24.47 4.41
C LEU A 126 16.13 -24.27 4.89
N GLN A 127 16.84 -25.32 5.33
CA GLN A 127 18.21 -25.23 5.87
C GLN A 127 19.20 -24.58 4.89
N ARG A 128 19.06 -24.81 3.58
CA ARG A 128 19.92 -24.13 2.57
C ARG A 128 19.56 -22.66 2.35
N MET A 129 18.45 -22.18 2.91
CA MET A 129 17.95 -20.80 2.82
C MET A 129 17.93 -20.09 4.18
N MET A 130 18.75 -20.55 5.14
CA MET A 130 18.84 -19.96 6.47
C MET A 130 19.06 -18.43 6.48
N PRO A 131 19.83 -17.82 5.56
CA PRO A 131 19.92 -16.35 5.49
C PRO A 131 18.56 -15.67 5.26
N ALA A 132 17.74 -16.21 4.37
CA ALA A 132 16.40 -15.70 4.07
C ALA A 132 15.42 -15.95 5.21
N VAL A 133 15.47 -17.14 5.82
CA VAL A 133 14.71 -17.47 7.03
C VAL A 133 15.06 -16.54 8.19
N ALA A 134 16.36 -16.31 8.42
CA ALA A 134 16.83 -15.41 9.46
C ALA A 134 16.38 -13.96 9.20
N ARG A 135 16.32 -13.52 7.93
CA ARG A 135 15.76 -12.21 7.56
C ARG A 135 14.29 -12.08 7.94
N ALA A 136 13.46 -13.06 7.60
CA ALA A 136 12.04 -13.08 7.96
C ALA A 136 11.82 -13.11 9.47
N LEU A 137 12.59 -13.94 10.19
CA LEU A 137 12.53 -14.03 11.65
C LEU A 137 12.98 -12.75 12.35
N ARG A 138 14.07 -12.12 11.89
CA ARG A 138 14.54 -10.83 12.42
C ARG A 138 13.49 -9.75 12.21
N TRP A 139 12.94 -9.66 10.99
CA TRP A 139 11.86 -8.71 10.70
C TRP A 139 10.67 -8.96 11.63
N ARG A 140 10.17 -10.20 11.76
CA ARG A 140 9.00 -10.51 12.61
C ARG A 140 9.22 -10.11 14.07
N ARG A 141 10.42 -10.34 14.61
CA ARG A 141 10.78 -9.92 15.98
C ARG A 141 10.76 -8.40 16.15
N GLN A 142 11.27 -7.66 15.16
CA GLN A 142 11.35 -6.19 15.19
C GLN A 142 9.99 -5.53 14.92
N ALA A 143 9.29 -6.00 13.89
CA ALA A 143 7.97 -5.55 13.49
C ALA A 143 6.91 -5.86 14.56
N ALA A 144 7.14 -6.92 15.34
CA ALA A 144 6.25 -7.39 16.40
C ALA A 144 4.77 -7.33 15.98
N PRO A 145 4.38 -8.01 14.87
CA PRO A 145 3.01 -7.95 14.39
C PRO A 145 2.05 -8.48 15.45
N ARG A 146 0.95 -7.76 15.67
CA ARG A 146 -0.08 -8.02 16.68
C ARG A 146 -1.44 -8.10 16.04
N GLY A 147 -2.39 -8.64 16.79
CA GLY A 147 -3.76 -8.79 16.33
C GLY A 147 -3.90 -9.73 15.14
N ARG A 148 -5.11 -9.76 14.58
CA ARG A 148 -5.49 -10.60 13.46
C ARG A 148 -5.04 -9.94 12.15
N PRO A 149 -4.38 -10.67 11.23
CA PRO A 149 -4.15 -10.20 9.87
C PRO A 149 -5.47 -10.16 9.08
N VAL A 150 -5.56 -9.26 8.12
CA VAL A 150 -6.67 -9.16 7.16
C VAL A 150 -6.13 -9.42 5.76
N LEU A 151 -6.88 -10.19 4.97
CA LEU A 151 -6.59 -10.47 3.57
C LEU A 151 -7.51 -9.65 2.67
N LEU A 152 -6.94 -8.93 1.72
CA LEU A 152 -7.65 -8.26 0.63
C LEU A 152 -7.16 -8.86 -0.68
N CYS A 153 -7.99 -9.67 -1.33
CA CYS A 153 -7.63 -10.28 -2.61
C CYS A 153 -7.61 -9.23 -3.72
N GLY A 154 -6.53 -9.19 -4.49
CA GLY A 154 -6.40 -8.33 -5.65
C GLY A 154 -7.33 -8.75 -6.78
N ARG A 155 -7.83 -7.78 -7.55
CA ARG A 155 -8.59 -7.96 -8.79
C ARG A 155 -8.02 -7.06 -9.87
N ASP A 156 -8.30 -7.34 -11.14
CA ASP A 156 -7.98 -6.43 -12.26
C ASP A 156 -6.50 -5.99 -12.33
N GLY A 157 -5.58 -6.91 -11.95
CA GLY A 157 -4.14 -6.65 -11.94
C GLY A 157 -3.61 -5.94 -10.69
N TRP A 158 -4.45 -5.72 -9.67
CA TRP A 158 -4.00 -5.28 -8.34
C TRP A 158 -3.44 -6.43 -7.52
N ALA A 159 -2.50 -6.10 -6.64
CA ALA A 159 -1.89 -7.02 -5.70
C ALA A 159 -2.88 -7.49 -4.63
N THR A 160 -2.71 -8.74 -4.19
CA THR A 160 -3.32 -9.23 -2.96
C THR A 160 -2.55 -8.68 -1.76
N LEU A 161 -3.27 -8.08 -0.81
CA LEU A 161 -2.70 -7.44 0.37
C LEU A 161 -2.98 -8.28 1.61
N ILE A 162 -1.93 -8.57 2.38
CA ILE A 162 -2.07 -9.03 3.77
C ILE A 162 -1.68 -7.86 4.66
N ILE A 163 -2.61 -7.39 5.48
CA ILE A 163 -2.38 -6.27 6.41
C ILE A 163 -2.44 -6.82 7.84
N ARG A 164 -1.42 -6.54 8.64
CA ARG A 164 -1.42 -6.88 10.07
C ARG A 164 -1.02 -5.70 10.93
N PRO A 165 -1.80 -5.38 11.98
CA PRO A 165 -1.40 -4.38 12.97
C PRO A 165 -0.04 -4.71 13.60
N GLY A 166 0.70 -3.68 13.99
CA GLY A 166 1.94 -3.79 14.75
C GLY A 166 1.80 -3.20 16.16
N PRO A 167 2.89 -2.69 16.74
CA PRO A 167 2.84 -1.76 17.86
C PRO A 167 1.88 -0.58 17.60
N PRO A 168 1.43 0.13 18.66
CA PRO A 168 0.42 1.19 18.54
C PRO A 168 0.71 2.20 17.42
N GLY A 169 -0.29 2.43 16.57
CA GLY A 169 -0.19 3.35 15.43
C GLY A 169 0.62 2.81 14.25
N THR A 170 0.94 1.52 14.18
CA THR A 170 1.66 0.94 13.04
C THR A 170 0.92 -0.26 12.46
N SER A 171 1.00 -0.42 11.13
CA SER A 171 0.58 -1.61 10.40
C SER A 171 1.68 -2.05 9.46
N HIS A 172 1.80 -3.36 9.28
CA HIS A 172 2.67 -3.97 8.28
C HIS A 172 1.80 -4.58 7.18
N MET A 173 2.24 -4.45 5.95
CA MET A 173 1.50 -4.95 4.80
C MET A 173 2.43 -5.69 3.85
N LEU A 174 2.03 -6.89 3.45
CA LEU A 174 2.67 -7.64 2.37
C LEU A 174 1.76 -7.56 1.14
N ALA A 175 2.29 -7.00 0.05
CA ALA A 175 1.65 -7.01 -1.26
C ALA A 175 2.22 -8.16 -2.10
N LEU A 176 1.34 -8.94 -2.72
CA LEU A 176 1.65 -10.13 -3.50
C LEU A 176 1.00 -9.98 -4.87
N ASP A 177 1.77 -10.08 -5.95
CA ASP A 177 1.17 -10.18 -7.28
C ASP A 177 0.47 -11.54 -7.44
N PRO A 178 -0.85 -11.60 -7.74
CA PRO A 178 -1.58 -12.85 -7.86
C PRO A 178 -1.05 -13.76 -8.96
N GLN A 179 -0.49 -13.17 -10.02
CA GLN A 179 0.03 -13.91 -11.17
C GLN A 179 1.53 -14.24 -11.05
N ALA A 180 2.22 -13.69 -10.04
CA ALA A 180 3.67 -13.79 -9.88
C ALA A 180 4.46 -13.50 -11.17
N ALA A 181 4.05 -12.44 -11.88
CA ALA A 181 4.61 -12.03 -13.16
C ALA A 181 5.12 -10.58 -13.14
N HIS A 182 4.58 -9.72 -12.28
CA HIS A 182 4.88 -8.29 -12.25
C HIS A 182 5.26 -7.79 -10.86
N GLU A 183 5.76 -6.56 -10.78
CA GLU A 183 5.85 -5.87 -9.50
C GLU A 183 4.44 -5.65 -8.92
N PRO A 184 4.21 -5.92 -7.62
CA PRO A 184 2.87 -5.80 -7.04
C PRO A 184 2.31 -4.38 -7.13
N ARG A 185 1.25 -4.21 -7.91
CA ARG A 185 0.52 -2.94 -7.98
C ARG A 185 -0.38 -2.80 -6.75
N VAL A 186 -0.14 -1.81 -5.92
CA VAL A 186 -0.89 -1.64 -4.66
C VAL A 186 -2.01 -0.61 -4.82
N ASP A 187 -3.25 -1.03 -4.57
CA ASP A 187 -4.35 -0.10 -4.33
C ASP A 187 -4.41 0.27 -2.84
N TRP A 188 -3.89 1.45 -2.51
CA TRP A 188 -3.88 1.97 -1.14
C TRP A 188 -5.28 2.32 -0.62
N SER A 189 -6.24 2.56 -1.52
CA SER A 189 -7.60 2.90 -1.15
C SER A 189 -8.35 1.69 -0.60
N ALA A 190 -8.14 0.50 -1.18
CA ALA A 190 -8.69 -0.76 -0.69
C ALA A 190 -8.27 -1.07 0.76
N GLY A 191 -7.04 -0.72 1.13
CA GLY A 191 -6.50 -0.90 2.48
C GLY A 191 -6.78 0.25 3.45
N ALA A 192 -7.40 1.35 3.02
CA ALA A 192 -7.46 2.61 3.77
C ALA A 192 -8.07 2.47 5.18
N ALA A 193 -9.11 1.66 5.33
CA ALA A 193 -9.77 1.42 6.61
C ALA A 193 -8.93 0.59 7.61
N LEU A 194 -7.92 -0.13 7.12
CA LEU A 194 -7.06 -1.04 7.90
C LEU A 194 -5.68 -0.46 8.20
N LEU A 195 -5.34 0.64 7.53
CA LEU A 195 -4.04 1.30 7.65
C LEU A 195 -4.17 2.55 8.52
N PRO A 196 -3.18 2.83 9.40
CA PRO A 196 -3.10 4.11 10.06
C PRO A 196 -2.82 5.20 9.02
N ALA A 197 -3.36 6.40 9.21
CA ALA A 197 -3.06 7.54 8.36
C ALA A 197 -1.58 7.91 8.43
N GLY A 198 -0.82 7.57 7.39
CA GLY A 198 0.55 8.02 7.22
C GLY A 198 1.13 7.64 5.87
N VAL A 199 2.37 8.04 5.58
CA VAL A 199 3.03 7.65 4.33
C VAL A 199 3.47 6.17 4.39
N PRO A 200 3.02 5.31 3.45
CA PRO A 200 3.54 3.96 3.34
C PRO A 200 5.04 3.97 3.02
N ARG A 201 5.82 3.22 3.78
CA ARG A 201 7.26 3.04 3.56
C ARG A 201 7.52 1.63 3.07
N HIS A 202 8.07 1.51 1.87
CA HIS A 202 8.66 0.26 1.39
C HIS A 202 9.82 -0.13 2.30
N LEU A 203 9.85 -1.38 2.74
CA LEU A 203 10.89 -1.92 3.62
C LEU A 203 11.83 -2.86 2.89
N ALA A 204 11.30 -3.70 2.02
CA ALA A 204 12.05 -4.71 1.28
C ALA A 204 11.16 -5.35 0.21
N ASP A 205 11.82 -5.94 -0.79
CA ASP A 205 11.25 -6.95 -1.69
C ASP A 205 11.71 -8.32 -1.18
N PRO A 206 10.88 -9.01 -0.37
CA PRO A 206 11.37 -10.16 0.37
C PRO A 206 11.61 -11.39 -0.51
N VAL A 207 10.97 -11.43 -1.66
CA VAL A 207 11.11 -12.36 -2.79
C VAL A 207 10.52 -11.66 -4.02
N GLU A 208 10.84 -12.13 -5.23
CA GLU A 208 10.23 -11.61 -6.47
C GLU A 208 8.70 -11.57 -6.37
N HIS A 209 8.11 -10.55 -7.00
CA HIS A 209 6.65 -10.34 -7.04
C HIS A 209 6.01 -10.15 -5.66
N CYS A 210 6.80 -9.73 -4.65
CA CYS A 210 6.34 -9.44 -3.30
C CYS A 210 6.99 -8.15 -2.77
N ALA A 211 6.19 -7.27 -2.19
CA ALA A 211 6.68 -6.02 -1.59
C ALA A 211 6.15 -5.88 -0.15
N LEU A 212 7.05 -5.58 0.79
CA LEU A 212 6.74 -5.41 2.20
C LEU A 212 6.76 -3.93 2.57
N TYR A 213 5.68 -3.47 3.18
CA TYR A 213 5.50 -2.09 3.62
C TYR A 213 5.26 -1.99 5.12
N ARG A 214 5.61 -0.82 5.67
CA ARG A 214 5.16 -0.35 6.97
C ARG A 214 4.45 0.98 6.81
N VAL A 215 3.28 1.09 7.42
CA VAL A 215 2.54 2.35 7.54
C VAL A 215 2.48 2.69 9.01
N ALA A 216 2.89 3.91 9.36
CA ALA A 216 2.84 4.41 10.72
C ALA A 216 1.99 5.68 10.76
N ALA A 217 1.18 5.82 11.79
CA ALA A 217 0.35 6.98 12.02
C ALA A 217 1.22 8.23 12.08
N GLU A 218 0.97 9.17 11.19
CA GLU A 218 1.57 10.49 11.24
C GLU A 218 0.85 11.38 12.24
N ARG A 219 1.55 12.42 12.69
CA ARG A 219 0.96 13.41 13.58
C ARG A 219 -0.23 14.08 12.87
N PRO A 220 -1.39 14.19 13.53
CA PRO A 220 -2.51 14.94 12.99
C PRO A 220 -2.09 16.35 12.58
N VAL A 221 -2.73 16.87 11.54
CA VAL A 221 -2.47 18.21 11.03
C VAL A 221 -2.85 19.25 12.08
N ARG A 222 -1.94 20.20 12.34
CA ARG A 222 -2.19 21.31 13.26
C ARG A 222 -2.74 22.52 12.51
N ALA A 223 -4.04 22.73 12.57
CA ALA A 223 -4.68 23.93 12.04
C ALA A 223 -4.75 25.04 13.11
N THR A 224 -4.51 26.29 12.71
CA THR A 224 -4.91 27.45 13.53
C THR A 224 -6.41 27.68 13.39
N ALA A 225 -7.06 28.30 14.38
CA ALA A 225 -8.50 28.56 14.34
C ALA A 225 -8.93 29.34 13.07
N GLY A 226 -8.08 30.24 12.57
CA GLY A 226 -8.33 31.00 11.34
C GLY A 226 -8.26 30.17 10.05
N ALA A 227 -7.55 29.04 10.03
CA ALA A 227 -7.48 28.16 8.87
C ALA A 227 -8.77 27.34 8.65
N LEU A 228 -9.64 27.26 9.66
CA LEU A 228 -10.93 26.56 9.57
C LEU A 228 -12.02 27.39 8.87
N LEU A 229 -11.77 28.69 8.70
CA LEU A 229 -12.67 29.58 7.97
C LEU A 229 -12.17 29.72 6.53
N PRO A 230 -13.05 29.65 5.52
CA PRO A 230 -12.67 29.98 4.16
C PRO A 230 -12.10 31.41 4.16
N GLY A 231 -10.90 31.57 3.61
CA GLY A 231 -10.40 32.91 3.30
C GLY A 231 -11.36 33.61 2.33
N PRO A 232 -11.38 34.95 2.29
CA PRO A 232 -12.10 35.66 1.24
C PRO A 232 -11.64 35.11 -0.12
N PRO A 233 -12.52 35.00 -1.12
CA PRO A 233 -12.11 34.59 -2.46
C PRO A 233 -10.92 35.47 -2.86
N SER A 234 -9.83 34.83 -3.27
CA SER A 234 -8.69 35.55 -3.82
C SER A 234 -9.22 36.43 -4.95
N ALA A 235 -8.83 37.71 -4.97
CA ALA A 235 -9.27 38.63 -6.00
C ALA A 235 -9.07 37.98 -7.36
N CYS A 236 -10.15 37.83 -8.13
CA CYS A 236 -10.03 37.41 -9.51
C CYS A 236 -9.21 38.50 -10.21
N ASP A 237 -8.07 38.10 -10.77
CA ASP A 237 -7.40 38.94 -11.73
C ASP A 237 -8.36 39.05 -12.92
N ARG A 238 -8.98 40.22 -13.09
CA ARG A 238 -9.96 40.45 -14.17
C ARG A 238 -9.31 40.40 -15.55
N ASP A 239 -7.98 40.47 -15.59
CA ASP A 239 -7.19 40.31 -16.80
C ASP A 239 -6.75 38.84 -17.02
N ALA A 240 -7.11 37.93 -16.11
CA ALA A 240 -6.86 36.50 -16.29
C ALA A 240 -7.69 35.95 -17.44
N ARG A 241 -6.98 35.44 -18.46
CA ARG A 241 -7.58 34.86 -19.67
C ARG A 241 -8.10 33.43 -19.50
N VAL A 242 -7.79 32.79 -18.36
CA VAL A 242 -8.30 31.45 -18.03
C VAL A 242 -9.34 31.58 -16.94
N VAL A 243 -10.56 31.16 -17.24
CA VAL A 243 -11.71 31.13 -16.35
C VAL A 243 -11.84 29.74 -15.74
N PHE A 244 -12.14 29.70 -14.44
CA PHE A 244 -12.32 28.47 -13.67
C PHE A 244 -13.78 28.35 -13.25
N GLU A 245 -14.46 27.30 -13.67
CA GLU A 245 -15.84 27.01 -13.29
C GLU A 245 -15.98 25.62 -12.66
N HIS A 246 -17.10 25.39 -11.98
CA HIS A 246 -17.51 24.11 -11.40
C HIS A 246 -16.40 23.29 -10.69
N VAL A 247 -15.58 23.97 -9.87
CA VAL A 247 -14.55 23.33 -9.04
C VAL A 247 -15.23 22.39 -8.03
N ALA A 248 -14.88 21.12 -8.11
CA ALA A 248 -15.33 20.05 -7.22
C ALA A 248 -14.11 19.33 -6.61
N PRO A 249 -14.18 18.82 -5.36
CA PRO A 249 -15.34 18.85 -4.48
C PRO A 249 -15.55 20.22 -3.83
N SER A 250 -16.80 20.68 -3.75
CA SER A 250 -17.18 21.93 -3.09
C SER A 250 -18.44 21.70 -2.26
N VAL A 251 -18.40 22.08 -0.98
CA VAL A 251 -19.54 21.99 -0.06
C VAL A 251 -19.95 23.39 0.34
N ALA A 252 -21.24 23.71 0.16
CA ALA A 252 -21.80 25.04 0.43
C ALA A 252 -20.94 26.16 -0.21
N HIS A 253 -20.62 26.00 -1.50
CA HIS A 253 -19.77 26.93 -2.28
C HIS A 253 -18.39 27.19 -1.66
N GLY A 254 -17.80 26.17 -1.02
CA GLY A 254 -16.49 26.24 -0.38
C GLY A 254 -16.53 26.78 1.05
N SER A 255 -17.71 27.13 1.58
CA SER A 255 -17.84 27.57 2.98
C SER A 255 -17.60 26.46 4.00
N LEU A 256 -17.68 25.20 3.56
CA LEU A 256 -17.40 24.03 4.37
C LEU A 256 -16.37 23.12 3.69
N ALA A 257 -15.52 22.49 4.50
CA ALA A 257 -14.54 21.54 4.01
C ALA A 257 -15.20 20.22 3.57
N ALA A 258 -14.83 19.74 2.38
CA ALA A 258 -15.15 18.39 1.95
C ALA A 258 -14.47 17.35 2.86
N LYS A 259 -15.13 16.20 3.08
CA LYS A 259 -14.58 15.11 3.90
C LYS A 259 -13.91 14.08 3.01
N ALA A 260 -12.76 13.58 3.44
CA ALA A 260 -12.02 12.53 2.77
C ALA A 260 -11.44 11.55 3.79
N LEU A 261 -11.10 10.35 3.33
CA LEU A 261 -10.37 9.35 4.12
C LEU A 261 -8.90 9.36 3.73
N ALA A 262 -8.01 9.17 4.71
CA ALA A 262 -6.60 8.99 4.42
C ALA A 262 -6.41 7.79 3.47
N HIS A 263 -5.46 7.88 2.55
CA HIS A 263 -5.16 6.91 1.51
C HIS A 263 -6.19 6.74 0.38
N VAL A 264 -7.41 7.24 0.54
CA VAL A 264 -8.42 7.26 -0.53
C VAL A 264 -8.17 8.48 -1.43
N PRO A 265 -8.05 8.32 -2.75
CA PRO A 265 -7.93 9.44 -3.67
C PRO A 265 -9.13 10.37 -3.58
N VAL A 266 -8.86 11.66 -3.43
CA VAL A 266 -9.80 12.75 -3.65
C VAL A 266 -9.66 13.18 -5.10
N GLU A 267 -10.76 13.08 -5.84
CA GLU A 267 -10.85 13.58 -7.21
C GLU A 267 -11.26 15.05 -7.20
N VAL A 268 -10.40 15.88 -7.76
CA VAL A 268 -10.67 17.30 -7.99
C VAL A 268 -10.98 17.48 -9.46
N GLY A 269 -12.13 18.06 -9.76
CA GLY A 269 -12.55 18.42 -11.12
C GLY A 269 -12.79 19.91 -11.25
N VAL A 270 -12.56 20.46 -12.42
CA VAL A 270 -12.69 21.89 -12.72
C VAL A 270 -12.94 22.07 -14.21
N ASP A 271 -13.73 23.08 -14.57
CA ASP A 271 -13.92 23.46 -15.96
C ASP A 271 -12.97 24.63 -16.26
N LEU A 272 -12.13 24.47 -17.29
CA LEU A 272 -11.12 25.46 -17.68
C LEU A 272 -11.47 26.02 -19.05
N ILE A 273 -11.78 27.31 -19.09
CA ILE A 273 -12.21 28.00 -20.31
C ILE A 273 -11.24 29.14 -20.59
N SER A 274 -10.85 29.33 -21.84
CA SER A 274 -10.02 30.45 -22.28
C SER A 274 -10.54 30.98 -23.61
N ASP A 275 -10.31 32.26 -23.87
CA ASP A 275 -10.49 32.82 -25.21
C ASP A 275 -9.38 32.34 -26.17
N GLY A 276 -9.72 32.13 -27.44
CA GLY A 276 -8.77 31.75 -28.50
C GLY A 276 -8.62 30.23 -28.73
N HIS A 277 -7.64 29.87 -29.56
CA HIS A 277 -7.34 28.47 -29.94
C HIS A 277 -6.13 27.88 -29.19
N GLU A 278 -5.57 28.63 -28.24
CA GLU A 278 -4.41 28.22 -27.45
C GLU A 278 -4.74 26.99 -26.60
N GLN A 279 -3.78 26.08 -26.45
CA GLN A 279 -3.90 24.91 -25.61
C GLN A 279 -3.74 25.29 -24.14
N LEU A 280 -4.55 24.69 -23.27
CA LEU A 280 -4.46 24.88 -21.83
C LEU A 280 -3.67 23.75 -21.18
N ALA A 281 -3.03 24.09 -20.07
CA ALA A 281 -2.50 23.12 -19.12
C ALA A 281 -2.81 23.61 -17.69
N GLY A 282 -2.81 22.68 -16.75
CA GLY A 282 -2.97 23.05 -15.36
C GLY A 282 -2.44 22.02 -14.38
N GLU A 283 -2.42 22.43 -13.12
CA GLU A 283 -1.89 21.68 -12.00
C GLU A 283 -2.81 21.86 -10.79
N LEU A 284 -3.17 20.74 -10.18
CA LEU A 284 -3.72 20.70 -8.84
C LEU A 284 -2.58 20.82 -7.84
N GLN A 285 -2.60 21.87 -7.02
CA GLN A 285 -1.69 22.02 -5.91
C GLN A 285 -2.40 21.74 -4.59
N TRP A 286 -1.83 20.89 -3.74
CA TRP A 286 -2.43 20.54 -2.44
C TRP A 286 -1.39 20.42 -1.33
N ARG A 287 -1.82 20.59 -0.07
CA ARG A 287 -0.99 20.38 1.12
C ARG A 287 -1.83 20.16 2.38
N ALA A 288 -1.21 19.63 3.44
CA ALA A 288 -1.73 19.83 4.78
C ALA A 288 -1.49 21.29 5.21
N VAL A 289 -2.42 21.91 5.94
CA VAL A 289 -2.33 23.35 6.27
C VAL A 289 -1.14 23.73 7.16
N ASP A 290 -0.52 22.75 7.83
CA ASP A 290 0.71 22.94 8.62
C ASP A 290 2.00 22.71 7.81
N GLN A 291 1.90 22.46 6.51
CA GLN A 291 3.03 22.33 5.60
C GLN A 291 3.27 23.63 4.84
N ALA A 292 4.54 24.02 4.71
CA ALA A 292 4.91 25.19 3.91
C ALA A 292 4.83 24.88 2.40
N GLY A 293 5.30 23.70 1.99
CA GLY A 293 5.37 23.29 0.59
C GLY A 293 4.04 22.80 0.03
N TRP A 294 3.80 23.08 -1.25
CA TRP A 294 2.70 22.53 -2.03
C TRP A 294 3.16 21.31 -2.82
N HIS A 295 2.33 20.28 -2.86
CA HIS A 295 2.46 19.17 -3.79
C HIS A 295 1.72 19.51 -5.08
N GLY A 296 2.31 19.22 -6.24
CA GLY A 296 1.69 19.43 -7.56
C GLY A 296 1.29 18.11 -8.23
N VAL A 297 0.12 18.08 -8.85
CA VAL A 297 -0.38 16.99 -9.69
C VAL A 297 -0.92 17.60 -10.99
N PRO A 298 -0.41 17.22 -12.17
CA PRO A 298 -0.96 17.72 -13.43
C PRO A 298 -2.45 17.41 -13.58
N LEU A 299 -3.21 18.36 -14.10
CA LEU A 299 -4.59 18.13 -14.52
C LEU A 299 -4.60 17.35 -15.83
N ALA A 300 -5.47 16.35 -15.92
CA ALA A 300 -5.77 15.64 -17.15
C ALA A 300 -7.06 16.20 -17.78
N PRO A 301 -7.10 16.40 -19.10
CA PRO A 301 -8.34 16.77 -19.79
C PRO A 301 -9.32 15.59 -19.74
N GLY A 302 -10.60 15.90 -19.54
CA GLY A 302 -11.74 15.01 -19.68
C GLY A 302 -12.57 15.41 -20.91
N ASP A 303 -13.88 15.25 -20.81
CA ASP A 303 -14.81 15.63 -21.89
C ASP A 303 -15.05 17.16 -21.89
N ASN A 304 -15.04 17.77 -23.08
CA ASN A 304 -15.18 19.22 -23.27
C ASN A 304 -14.14 20.02 -22.45
N ASP A 305 -14.61 21.01 -21.69
CA ASP A 305 -13.78 21.89 -20.88
C ASP A 305 -13.47 21.30 -19.50
N ARG A 306 -13.86 20.04 -19.22
CA ARG A 306 -13.67 19.40 -17.92
C ARG A 306 -12.24 18.92 -17.76
N TRP A 307 -11.61 19.24 -16.64
CA TRP A 307 -10.30 18.75 -16.23
C TRP A 307 -10.39 18.06 -14.88
N HIS A 308 -9.51 17.09 -14.64
CA HIS A 308 -9.47 16.36 -13.38
C HIS A 308 -8.05 16.01 -12.93
N ALA A 309 -7.84 15.98 -11.62
CA ALA A 309 -6.65 15.42 -10.98
C ALA A 309 -7.04 14.72 -9.69
N ARG A 310 -6.18 13.81 -9.23
CA ARG A 310 -6.40 13.06 -8.00
C ARG A 310 -5.21 13.19 -7.05
N PHE A 311 -5.49 13.35 -5.76
CA PHE A 311 -4.48 13.27 -4.71
C PHE A 311 -5.00 12.43 -3.55
N ALA A 312 -4.11 11.81 -2.77
CA ALA A 312 -4.51 11.01 -1.61
C ALA A 312 -3.90 11.60 -0.34
N PRO A 313 -4.69 12.21 0.57
CA PRO A 313 -4.18 12.72 1.83
C PRO A 313 -3.61 11.56 2.66
N ARG A 314 -2.48 11.80 3.34
CA ARG A 314 -1.80 10.79 4.16
C ARG A 314 -1.90 11.05 5.66
N ARG A 315 -2.36 12.24 6.06
CA ARG A 315 -2.48 12.65 7.47
C ARG A 315 -3.92 12.93 7.81
N VAL A 316 -4.28 12.76 9.08
CA VAL A 316 -5.61 13.17 9.58
C VAL A 316 -5.59 14.66 9.90
N GLY A 317 -6.57 15.40 9.38
CA GLY A 317 -6.77 16.82 9.68
C GLY A 317 -6.95 17.65 8.41
N LEU A 318 -6.94 18.98 8.57
CA LEU A 318 -7.29 19.90 7.48
C LEU A 318 -6.23 19.92 6.37
N HIS A 319 -6.68 19.70 5.14
CA HIS A 319 -5.87 19.86 3.94
C HIS A 319 -6.52 20.91 3.07
N GLU A 320 -5.70 21.59 2.27
CA GLU A 320 -6.15 22.57 1.30
C GLU A 320 -5.62 22.23 -0.08
N PHE A 321 -6.37 22.64 -1.10
CA PHE A 321 -5.97 22.52 -2.48
C PHE A 321 -6.32 23.80 -3.24
N ARG A 322 -5.62 24.02 -4.35
CA ARG A 322 -5.91 25.07 -5.33
C ARG A 322 -5.66 24.52 -6.72
N VAL A 323 -6.41 25.03 -7.68
CA VAL A 323 -6.22 24.73 -9.09
C VAL A 323 -5.44 25.89 -9.71
N CYS A 324 -4.38 25.58 -10.43
CA CYS A 324 -3.65 26.54 -11.23
C CYS A 324 -3.76 26.13 -12.70
N ALA A 325 -4.00 27.07 -13.61
CA ALA A 325 -4.03 26.82 -15.04
C ALA A 325 -3.37 27.96 -15.79
N TRP A 326 -2.83 27.65 -16.95
CA TRP A 326 -2.16 28.59 -17.84
C TRP A 326 -2.36 28.17 -19.29
N ARG A 327 -2.18 29.14 -20.20
CA ARG A 327 -2.08 28.85 -21.62
C ARG A 327 -0.70 28.28 -21.90
N ASP A 328 -0.66 27.07 -22.42
CA ASP A 328 0.56 26.34 -22.67
C ASP A 328 1.04 26.62 -24.10
N THR A 329 1.91 27.63 -24.22
CA THR A 329 2.50 28.03 -25.49
C THR A 329 3.25 26.88 -26.17
N TRP A 330 3.89 26.00 -25.39
CA TRP A 330 4.63 24.87 -25.94
C TRP A 330 3.69 23.80 -26.49
N LEU A 331 2.67 23.43 -25.72
CA LEU A 331 1.67 22.46 -26.17
C LEU A 331 0.88 22.99 -27.39
N THR A 332 0.59 24.29 -27.41
CA THR A 332 -0.02 24.97 -28.56
C THR A 332 0.84 24.83 -29.80
N PHE A 333 2.12 25.19 -29.68
CA PHE A 333 3.07 25.05 -30.78
C PHE A 333 3.16 23.60 -31.28
N CYS A 334 3.33 22.61 -30.39
CA CYS A 334 3.45 21.20 -30.79
C CYS A 334 2.22 20.72 -31.58
N ARG A 335 1.02 21.17 -31.20
CA ARG A 335 -0.22 20.87 -31.93
C ARG A 335 -0.22 21.50 -33.31
N GLU A 336 0.12 22.79 -33.40
CA GLU A 336 0.17 23.51 -34.68
C GLU A 336 1.21 22.92 -35.63
N LEU A 337 2.41 22.63 -35.14
CA LEU A 337 3.48 21.98 -35.91
C LEU A 337 3.02 20.62 -36.45
N ARG A 338 2.35 19.82 -35.62
CA ARG A 338 1.81 18.51 -36.04
C ARG A 338 0.79 18.66 -37.16
N LEU A 339 -0.15 19.58 -37.04
CA LEU A 339 -1.16 19.85 -38.06
C LEU A 339 -0.52 20.33 -39.38
N LYS A 340 0.49 21.20 -39.31
CA LYS A 340 1.22 21.67 -40.51
C LYS A 340 1.99 20.53 -41.18
N HIS A 341 2.66 19.69 -40.39
CA HIS A 341 3.38 18.53 -40.90
C HIS A 341 2.46 17.50 -41.57
N GLU A 342 1.32 17.18 -40.93
CA GLU A 342 0.30 16.28 -41.49
C GLU A 342 -0.35 16.84 -42.77
N ALA A 343 -0.28 18.16 -42.98
CA ALA A 343 -0.74 18.84 -44.18
C ALA A 343 0.37 19.05 -45.24
N ASP A 344 1.54 18.40 -45.10
CA ASP A 344 2.70 18.53 -45.99
C ASP A 344 3.18 19.99 -46.21
N GLN A 345 3.00 20.84 -45.20
CA GLN A 345 3.50 22.23 -45.24
C GLN A 345 4.98 22.28 -44.83
N ASP A 346 5.71 23.29 -45.32
CA ASP A 346 7.09 23.53 -44.89
C ASP A 346 7.13 24.04 -43.45
N ILE A 347 7.77 23.27 -42.57
CA ILE A 347 7.89 23.52 -41.13
C ILE A 347 9.30 24.00 -40.71
N ALA A 348 10.19 24.30 -41.66
CA ALA A 348 11.57 24.67 -41.34
C ALA A 348 11.66 25.93 -40.46
N LEU A 349 10.79 26.91 -40.69
CA LEU A 349 10.72 28.13 -39.89
C LEU A 349 10.18 27.85 -38.47
N ASP A 350 9.10 27.07 -38.36
CA ASP A 350 8.51 26.69 -37.08
C ASP A 350 9.53 25.99 -36.17
N LEU A 351 10.33 25.07 -36.73
CA LEU A 351 11.41 24.37 -36.00
C LEU A 351 12.53 25.32 -35.52
N ALA A 352 12.79 26.40 -36.26
CA ALA A 352 13.80 27.39 -35.88
C ALA A 352 13.33 28.27 -34.71
N GLU A 353 12.06 28.68 -34.72
CA GLU A 353 11.41 29.40 -33.60
C GLU A 353 11.39 28.53 -32.33
N ASP A 354 11.15 27.24 -32.49
CA ASP A 354 11.16 26.23 -31.44
C ASP A 354 12.47 26.14 -30.66
N ALA A 355 13.57 26.08 -31.40
CA ALA A 355 14.90 26.05 -30.80
C ALA A 355 15.15 27.28 -29.92
N ALA A 356 14.58 28.45 -30.26
CA ALA A 356 14.66 29.66 -29.47
C ALA A 356 13.79 29.60 -28.19
N HIS A 357 12.56 29.08 -28.29
CA HIS A 357 11.67 28.88 -27.15
C HIS A 357 12.25 27.89 -26.13
N LEU A 358 12.75 26.74 -26.58
CA LEU A 358 13.39 25.73 -25.71
C LEU A 358 14.62 26.28 -24.99
N ARG A 359 15.48 27.03 -25.68
CA ARG A 359 16.65 27.69 -25.06
C ARG A 359 16.22 28.67 -23.97
N THR A 360 15.16 29.44 -24.20
CA THR A 360 14.62 30.38 -23.21
C THR A 360 14.05 29.66 -21.98
N ALA A 361 13.30 28.57 -22.20
CA ALA A 361 12.76 27.75 -21.11
C ALA A 361 13.87 27.08 -20.28
N LEU A 362 14.91 26.54 -20.94
CA LEU A 362 16.08 25.97 -20.29
C LEU A 362 16.83 27.02 -19.45
N ALA A 363 17.05 28.22 -19.97
CA ALA A 363 17.68 29.32 -19.25
C ALA A 363 16.88 29.71 -17.99
N ARG A 364 15.54 29.80 -18.08
CA ARG A 364 14.67 30.07 -16.93
C ARG A 364 14.75 28.96 -15.87
N ARG A 365 14.82 27.68 -16.30
CA ARG A 365 14.96 26.54 -15.39
C ARG A 365 16.31 26.55 -14.67
N GLN A 366 17.41 26.83 -15.38
CA GLN A 366 18.75 26.93 -14.79
C GLN A 366 18.83 28.08 -13.78
N ALA A 367 18.28 29.25 -14.11
CA ALA A 367 18.21 30.38 -13.18
C ALA A 367 17.38 30.08 -11.92
N ARG A 368 16.34 29.24 -12.01
CA ARG A 368 15.56 28.77 -10.84
C ARG A 368 16.27 27.64 -10.07
N GLY A 369 17.15 26.86 -10.71
CA GLY A 369 17.92 25.78 -10.11
C GLY A 369 19.15 26.24 -9.31
N ASP A 370 19.71 27.42 -9.64
CA ASP A 370 20.86 28.01 -8.93
C ASP A 370 20.51 28.77 -7.65
N ALA A 371 19.21 28.89 -7.31
CA ALA A 371 18.76 29.36 -6.00
C ALA A 371 18.89 28.26 -4.93
N ARG A 372 20.10 27.74 -4.72
CA ARG A 372 20.47 27.04 -3.47
C ARG A 372 20.53 28.08 -2.36
N PRO A 373 19.97 27.86 -1.16
CA PRO A 373 20.13 28.81 -0.07
C PRO A 373 21.62 28.91 0.25
N SER A 374 22.21 30.08 0.01
CA SER A 374 23.58 30.36 0.43
C SER A 374 23.64 30.16 1.94
N LYS A 375 24.39 29.16 2.40
CA LYS A 375 24.86 29.11 3.78
C LYS A 375 25.67 30.38 4.02
N ARG A 376 25.06 31.41 4.61
CA ARG A 376 25.84 32.46 5.28
C ARG A 376 26.21 31.94 6.67
N PRO A 377 27.49 31.96 7.06
CA PRO A 377 27.90 31.59 8.41
C PRO A 377 27.39 32.65 9.39
N CYS A 378 26.86 32.21 10.54
CA CYS A 378 26.57 33.08 11.68
C CYS A 378 27.83 33.86 12.07
N PRO A 379 27.74 35.20 12.23
CA PRO A 379 28.67 35.94 13.08
C PRO A 379 28.13 35.99 14.51
N CYS A 380 29.00 35.59 15.45
CA CYS A 380 28.92 35.71 16.91
C CYS A 380 28.04 34.67 17.64
#